data_AF-A0A7K8D834-F1
#
_entry.id   AF-A0A7K8D834-F1
#
_cell.length_a   1.000
_cell.length_b   1.000
_cell.length_c   1.000
_cell.angle_alpha   90.00
_cell.angle_beta   90.00
_cell.angle_gamma   90.00
#
_symmetry.space_group_name_H-M   'P 1'
#
loop_
_entity.id
_entity.type
_entity.pdbx_description
1 polymer ?
#
loop_
_entity_poly.entity_id
_entity_poly.type
_entity_poly.pdbx_seq_one_letter_code
_entity_poly.pdbx_strand_id
1 'polypeptide(L)'
;VRLALRAAPRPPIHSHSPRTHHWFLRLVTIVLGQAGPGHIATEGRDQAMGTMPMSPMPPDVPDVPRCVPVLHLIPTPFPRVWHTLGDTEDNLHPPTVQDLAKILVVFVAEFLQL
;
A
#
# COMPACT_ATOMS: atom_id res chain seq x y z
N VAL A 1 6.21 2.47 -10.10
CA VAL A 1 5.58 2.32 -8.75
C VAL A 1 6.08 3.47 -7.90
N ARG A 2 5.19 4.32 -7.37
CA ARG A 2 5.57 5.37 -6.40
C ARG A 2 5.10 4.91 -5.03
N LEU A 3 6.05 4.64 -4.15
CA LEU A 3 5.81 4.06 -2.83
C LEU A 3 5.93 5.15 -1.77
N ALA A 4 4.85 5.42 -1.05
CA ALA A 4 4.89 6.31 0.10
C ALA A 4 4.23 5.57 1.27
N LEU A 5 5.00 4.81 2.03
CA LEU A 5 4.49 3.97 3.12
C LEU A 5 5.29 4.26 4.38
N ARG A 6 4.76 5.10 5.28
CA ARG A 6 5.40 5.34 6.59
C ARG A 6 4.38 5.49 7.72
N ALA A 7 4.80 5.11 8.92
CA ALA A 7 4.30 5.48 10.25
C ALA A 7 2.92 5.00 10.76
N ALA A 8 2.28 3.95 10.22
CA ALA A 8 1.13 3.32 10.89
C ALA A 8 1.21 1.79 10.93
N PRO A 9 0.74 1.13 12.00
CA PRO A 9 0.32 -0.26 11.93
C PRO A 9 -0.78 -0.32 10.87
N ARG A 10 -0.49 -0.94 9.72
CA ARG A 10 -1.44 -1.16 8.62
C ARG A 10 -2.01 0.13 8.00
N PRO A 11 -1.22 0.85 7.19
CA PRO A 11 -1.70 2.00 6.44
C PRO A 11 -2.86 1.60 5.51
N PRO A 12 -4.03 2.25 5.57
CA PRO A 12 -5.12 2.00 4.62
C PRO A 12 -4.71 2.49 3.22
N ILE A 13 -4.40 1.55 2.32
CA ILE A 13 -4.06 1.85 0.92
C ILE A 13 -5.29 1.58 0.05
N HIS A 14 -5.61 2.53 -0.83
CA HIS A 14 -6.79 2.45 -1.71
C HIS A 14 -6.40 2.40 -3.19
N SER A 15 -7.34 1.96 -4.02
CA SER A 15 -7.23 2.11 -5.47
C SER A 15 -7.64 3.52 -5.89
N HIS A 16 -6.78 4.19 -6.65
CA HIS A 16 -7.00 5.57 -7.12
C HIS A 16 -7.18 5.69 -8.64
N SER A 17 -6.91 4.62 -9.42
CA SER A 17 -7.03 4.64 -10.88
C SER A 17 -7.74 3.40 -11.42
N PRO A 18 -8.79 3.52 -12.25
CA PRO A 18 -9.44 2.37 -12.86
C PRO A 18 -8.48 1.58 -13.76
N ARG A 19 -7.55 2.27 -14.42
CA ARG A 19 -6.56 1.67 -15.34
C ARG A 19 -5.62 0.67 -14.65
N THR A 20 -5.35 0.86 -13.37
CA THR A 20 -4.44 0.01 -12.59
C THR A 20 -5.15 -0.72 -11.46
N HIS A 21 -6.48 -0.71 -11.42
CA HIS A 21 -7.26 -1.35 -10.36
C HIS A 21 -7.02 -2.86 -10.29
N HIS A 22 -6.88 -3.53 -11.44
CA HIS A 22 -6.58 -4.96 -11.46
C HIS A 22 -5.22 -5.28 -10.82
N TRP A 23 -4.20 -4.41 -10.98
CA TRP A 23 -2.92 -4.56 -10.27
C TRP A 23 -3.07 -4.32 -8.75
N PHE A 24 -3.94 -3.40 -8.34
CA PHE A 24 -4.28 -3.23 -6.93
C PHE A 24 -4.93 -4.50 -6.34
N LEU A 25 -5.88 -5.11 -7.06
CA LEU A 25 -6.49 -6.37 -6.62
C LEU A 25 -5.49 -7.53 -6.53
N ARG A 26 -4.47 -7.56 -7.41
CA ARG A 26 -3.37 -8.52 -7.29
C ARG A 26 -2.57 -8.33 -5.99
N LEU A 27 -2.25 -7.10 -5.61
CA LEU A 27 -1.60 -6.82 -4.32
C LEU A 27 -2.46 -7.27 -3.14
N VAL A 28 -3.77 -7.00 -3.16
CA VAL A 28 -4.71 -7.49 -2.14
C VAL A 28 -4.65 -9.02 -2.04
N THR A 29 -4.64 -9.71 -3.19
CA THR A 29 -4.57 -11.17 -3.24
C THR A 29 -3.28 -11.69 -2.61
N ILE A 30 -2.13 -11.07 -2.88
CA ILE A 30 -0.84 -11.43 -2.28
C ILE A 30 -0.90 -11.24 -0.75
N VAL A 31 -1.42 -10.10 -0.28
CA VAL A 31 -1.57 -9.79 1.15
C VAL A 31 -2.41 -10.84 1.89
N LEU A 32 -3.54 -11.24 1.29
CA LEU A 32 -4.46 -12.25 1.83
C LEU A 32 -3.89 -13.67 1.71
N GLY A 33 -3.17 -13.98 0.63
CA GLY A 33 -2.50 -15.27 0.45
C GLY A 33 -1.40 -15.51 1.49
N GLN A 34 -0.72 -14.46 1.95
CA GLN A 34 0.22 -14.53 3.07
C GLN A 34 -0.46 -14.62 4.45
N ALA A 35 -1.79 -14.83 4.51
CA ALA A 35 -2.58 -14.94 5.75
C ALA A 35 -3.02 -16.38 6.09
N GLY A 36 -2.48 -17.41 5.43
CA GLY A 36 -2.87 -18.82 5.59
C GLY A 36 -2.71 -19.41 7.02
N PRO A 37 -3.36 -20.56 7.30
CA PRO A 37 -3.69 -21.04 8.64
C PRO A 37 -2.44 -21.49 9.39
N GLY A 38 -1.93 -20.63 10.26
CA GLY A 38 -0.88 -21.03 11.20
C GLY A 38 0.00 -19.90 11.69
N HIS A 39 0.00 -18.73 11.05
CA HIS A 39 0.86 -17.63 11.48
C HIS A 39 0.07 -16.30 11.44
N ILE A 40 0.02 -15.65 12.61
CA ILE A 40 -0.32 -14.24 12.86
C ILE A 40 -1.82 -13.95 13.10
N ALA A 41 -2.09 -13.38 14.27
CA ALA A 41 -3.42 -13.04 14.79
C ALA A 41 -4.29 -12.22 13.80
N THR A 42 -5.47 -12.76 13.56
CA THR A 42 -6.56 -12.33 12.68
C THR A 42 -7.42 -11.20 13.23
N GLU A 43 -6.84 -10.22 13.93
CA GLU A 43 -7.59 -9.02 14.33
C GLU A 43 -7.18 -7.86 13.43
N GLY A 44 -8.06 -7.46 12.50
CA GLY A 44 -7.95 -6.21 11.73
C GLY A 44 -7.25 -6.27 10.36
N ARG A 45 -7.08 -7.45 9.76
CA ARG A 45 -6.44 -7.62 8.43
C ARG A 45 -7.37 -7.19 7.27
N ASP A 46 -8.69 -7.33 7.45
CA ASP A 46 -9.72 -6.94 6.47
C ASP A 46 -9.84 -5.42 6.25
N GLN A 47 -9.32 -4.60 7.17
CA GLN A 47 -9.44 -3.13 7.11
C GLN A 47 -8.24 -2.42 6.44
N ALA A 48 -7.10 -3.11 6.28
CA ALA A 48 -5.84 -2.50 5.84
C ALA A 48 -5.78 -2.20 4.33
N MET A 49 -6.56 -2.94 3.53
CA MET A 49 -6.65 -2.77 2.09
C MET A 49 -8.11 -2.96 1.71
N GLY A 50 -8.96 -2.10 2.26
CA GLY A 50 -10.39 -2.17 2.05
C GLY A 50 -10.73 -1.96 0.58
N THR A 51 -11.61 -2.80 0.04
CA THR A 51 -12.28 -2.63 -1.25
C THR A 51 -13.28 -1.47 -1.15
N MET A 52 -12.80 -0.28 -0.82
CA MET A 52 -13.61 0.93 -0.76
C MET A 52 -13.89 1.42 -2.18
N PRO A 53 -15.00 2.15 -2.41
CA PRO A 53 -15.17 2.89 -3.66
C PRO A 53 -13.93 3.75 -3.92
N MET A 54 -13.54 3.83 -5.20
CA MET A 54 -12.39 4.59 -5.67
C MET A 54 -12.22 5.91 -4.90
N SER A 55 -11.13 6.03 -4.13
CA SER A 55 -10.84 7.26 -3.42
C SER A 55 -10.17 8.25 -4.37
N PRO A 56 -10.61 9.53 -4.39
CA PRO A 56 -9.91 10.56 -5.13
C PRO A 56 -8.43 10.57 -4.77
N MET A 57 -7.59 10.93 -5.74
CA MET A 57 -6.19 11.16 -5.46
C MET A 57 -6.06 12.29 -4.43
N PRO A 58 -5.24 12.15 -3.36
CA PRO A 58 -4.99 13.27 -2.46
C PRO A 58 -4.39 14.47 -3.22
N PRO A 59 -4.77 15.71 -2.87
CA PRO A 59 -4.42 16.91 -3.63
C PRO A 59 -2.90 17.19 -3.68
N ASP A 60 -2.15 16.64 -2.73
CA ASP A 60 -0.72 16.90 -2.58
C ASP A 60 0.17 15.87 -3.31
N VAL A 61 -0.43 14.94 -4.06
CA VAL A 61 0.34 13.99 -4.88
C VAL A 61 0.61 14.61 -6.25
N PRO A 62 1.87 14.69 -6.71
CA PRO A 62 2.19 15.30 -8.00
C PRO A 62 1.46 14.61 -9.16
N ASP A 63 0.82 15.42 -10.01
CA ASP A 63 0.13 14.97 -11.21
C ASP A 63 1.09 14.23 -12.15
N VAL A 64 0.76 12.98 -12.45
CA VAL A 64 1.49 12.19 -13.45
C VAL A 64 0.87 12.42 -14.82
N PRO A 65 1.66 12.55 -15.91
CA PRO A 65 1.12 12.71 -17.26
C PRO A 65 0.09 11.63 -17.59
N ARG A 66 -1.06 12.03 -18.15
CA ARG A 66 -2.24 11.17 -18.40
C ARG A 66 -1.96 9.91 -19.24
N CYS A 67 -0.79 9.83 -19.89
CA CYS A 67 -0.40 8.72 -20.75
C CYS A 67 0.24 7.54 -20.02
N VAL A 68 0.67 7.69 -18.75
CA VAL A 68 1.31 6.60 -18.01
C VAL A 68 0.32 6.02 -16.98
N PRO A 69 -0.02 4.72 -17.03
CA PRO A 69 -0.82 4.10 -15.98
C PRO A 69 -0.01 4.03 -14.67
N VAL A 70 -0.57 4.54 -13.58
CA VAL A 70 0.11 4.59 -12.27
C VAL A 70 -0.68 3.87 -11.20
N LEU A 71 -0.05 2.85 -10.61
CA LEU A 71 -0.49 2.23 -9.36
C LEU A 71 0.14 3.01 -8.20
N HIS A 72 -0.69 3.77 -7.48
CA HIS A 72 -0.28 4.56 -6.32
C HIS A 72 -0.47 3.74 -5.04
N LEU A 73 0.62 3.55 -4.30
CA LEU A 73 0.63 2.85 -3.02
C LEU A 73 0.98 3.86 -1.92
N ILE A 74 -0.06 4.56 -1.45
CA ILE A 74 0.03 5.62 -0.45
C ILE A 74 -1.12 5.47 0.57
N PRO A 75 -0.86 5.56 1.89
CA PRO A 75 -1.91 5.58 2.89
C PRO A 75 -2.82 6.78 2.70
N THR A 76 -4.12 6.59 2.90
CA THR A 76 -5.07 7.68 3.10
C THR A 76 -5.96 7.36 4.30
N PRO A 77 -5.91 8.15 5.39
CA PRO A 77 -5.21 9.43 5.54
C PRO A 77 -3.69 9.30 5.59
N PHE A 78 -2.98 10.41 5.33
CA PHE A 78 -1.53 10.45 5.49
C PHE A 78 -1.12 10.25 6.96
N PRO A 79 0.12 9.76 7.19
CA PRO A 79 0.63 9.59 8.55
C PRO A 79 0.74 10.93 9.28
N ARG A 80 0.53 10.92 10.59
CA ARG A 80 0.50 12.16 11.41
C ARG A 80 1.79 12.98 11.35
N VAL A 81 2.92 12.32 11.09
CA VAL A 81 4.25 12.94 11.01
C VAL A 81 4.61 13.43 9.60
N TRP A 82 3.75 13.22 8.60
CA TRP A 82 4.01 13.63 7.22
C TRP A 82 4.22 15.15 7.12
N HIS A 83 5.27 15.56 6.39
CA HIS A 83 5.69 16.97 6.26
C HIS A 83 6.02 17.67 7.59
N THR A 84 6.41 16.91 8.63
CA THR A 84 6.92 17.45 9.88
C THR A 84 8.37 17.03 10.09
N LEU A 85 9.09 17.67 11.02
CA LEU A 85 10.43 17.23 11.44
C LEU A 85 10.41 15.86 12.13
N GLY A 86 9.24 15.34 12.49
CA GLY A 86 9.06 14.00 13.05
C GLY A 86 9.05 12.88 12.02
N ASP A 87 9.18 13.15 10.71
CA ASP A 87 9.36 12.11 9.70
C ASP A 87 10.79 11.55 9.75
N THR A 88 11.08 10.82 10.83
CA THR A 88 12.38 10.22 11.16
C THR A 88 12.27 8.69 11.21
N GLU A 89 13.41 8.01 11.25
CA GLU A 89 13.47 6.55 11.37
C GLU A 89 12.76 6.05 12.64
N ASP A 90 12.86 6.78 13.74
CA ASP A 90 12.23 6.43 15.03
C ASP A 90 10.70 6.31 14.94
N ASN A 91 10.07 6.99 13.99
CA ASN A 91 8.63 6.95 13.76
C ASN A 91 8.22 5.90 12.71
N LEU A 92 9.15 5.07 12.22
CA LEU A 92 8.82 3.92 11.38
C LEU A 92 8.23 2.79 12.22
N HIS A 93 7.39 1.97 11.58
CA HIS A 93 6.93 0.70 12.14
C HIS A 93 7.61 -0.45 11.39
N PRO A 94 8.71 -1.03 11.93
CA PRO A 94 9.52 -2.01 11.21
C PRO A 94 8.74 -3.22 10.69
N PRO A 95 7.78 -3.81 11.42
CA PRO A 95 6.97 -4.92 10.90
C PRO A 95 6.18 -4.53 9.64
N THR A 96 5.56 -3.34 9.63
CA THR A 96 4.83 -2.85 8.45
C THR A 96 5.76 -2.70 7.26
N VAL A 97 6.96 -2.14 7.46
CA VAL A 97 7.95 -1.97 6.39
C VAL A 97 8.38 -3.31 5.81
N GLN A 98 8.65 -4.30 6.67
CA GLN A 98 9.03 -5.64 6.24
C GLN A 98 7.92 -6.34 5.46
N ASP A 99 6.67 -6.26 5.91
CA ASP A 99 5.53 -6.88 5.24
C ASP A 99 5.32 -6.27 3.85
N LEU A 100 5.37 -4.94 3.75
CA LEU A 100 5.26 -4.24 2.48
C LEU A 100 6.40 -4.61 1.52
N ALA A 101 7.62 -4.73 2.01
CA ALA A 101 8.75 -5.18 1.19
C ALA A 101 8.51 -6.58 0.63
N LYS A 102 8.04 -7.53 1.45
CA LYS A 102 7.71 -8.90 0.99
C LYS A 102 6.61 -8.89 -0.06
N ILE A 103 5.53 -8.16 0.17
CA ILE A 103 4.40 -8.04 -0.77
C ILE A 103 4.89 -7.48 -2.11
N LEU A 104 5.73 -6.45 -2.10
CA LEU A 104 6.28 -5.86 -3.31
C LEU A 104 7.21 -6.80 -4.06
N VAL A 105 8.06 -7.56 -3.35
CA VAL A 105 8.93 -8.56 -3.98
C VAL A 105 8.10 -9.61 -4.69
N VAL A 106 7.08 -10.17 -4.03
CA VAL A 106 6.16 -11.14 -4.64
C VAL A 106 5.44 -10.53 -5.84
N PHE A 107 4.92 -9.31 -5.70
CA PHE A 107 4.22 -8.62 -6.79
C PHE A 107 5.12 -8.37 -8.00
N VAL A 108 6.36 -7.92 -7.79
CA VAL A 108 7.32 -7.67 -8.88
C VAL A 108 7.75 -8.97 -9.54
N ALA A 109 7.98 -10.04 -8.76
CA ALA A 109 8.27 -11.36 -9.31
C ALA A 109 7.12 -11.87 -10.18
N GLU A 110 5.86 -11.80 -9.70
CA GLU A 110 4.68 -12.14 -10.49
C GLU A 110 4.56 -11.28 -11.76
N PHE A 111 4.79 -9.97 -11.64
CA PHE A 111 4.69 -9.02 -12.76
C PHE A 111 5.72 -9.30 -13.85
N LEU A 112 6.93 -9.72 -13.47
CA LEU A 112 8.02 -10.04 -14.38
C LEU A 112 8.05 -11.51 -14.81
N GLN A 113 7.11 -12.34 -14.33
CA GLN A 113 7.03 -13.78 -14.61
C GLN A 113 8.29 -14.55 -14.18
N LEU A 114 8.82 -14.23 -12.99
CA LEU A 114 9.97 -14.89 -12.36
C LEU A 114 9.58 -16.05 -11.44
#